data_AF-A0A7C4FLV0-F1
#
_entry.id   AF-A0A7C4FLV0-F1
#
_cell.length_a   1.000
_cell.length_b   1.000
_cell.length_c   1.000
_cell.angle_alpha   90.00
_cell.angle_beta   90.00
_cell.angle_gamma   90.00
#
_symmetry.space_group_name_H-M   'P 1'
#
loop_
_entity.id
_entity.type
_entity.pdbx_description
1 polymer ?
#
loop_
_entity_poly.entity_id
_entity_poly.type
_entity_poly.pdbx_seq_one_letter_code
_entity_poly.pdbx_strand_id
1 'polypeptide(L)'
;MGIQKDAGEILLFIYQCYIKDESVNAEKLLETTKWEGNRIDRAIKYLKDIGAIDIILTLGNIGGVQYFILKGLTPLGINIIENQHEFKRNFGFTVNLGVISFSWGASQK
;
A
#
# COMPACT_ATOMS: atom_id res chain seq x y z
N MET A 1 -6.40 10.04 -11.20
CA MET A 1 -5.70 10.02 -9.89
C MET A 1 -4.20 9.98 -10.17
N GLY A 2 -3.38 10.60 -9.31
CA GLY A 2 -1.93 10.66 -9.49
C GLY A 2 -1.21 9.52 -8.75
N ILE A 3 -0.01 9.14 -9.23
CA ILE A 3 0.78 8.02 -8.70
C ILE A 3 1.04 8.17 -7.18
N GLN A 4 1.25 9.39 -6.69
CA GLN A 4 1.45 9.66 -5.27
C GLN A 4 0.23 9.27 -4.42
N LYS A 5 -0.98 9.61 -4.87
CA LYS A 5 -2.21 9.26 -4.15
C LYS A 5 -2.40 7.74 -4.14
N ASP A 6 -2.21 7.11 -5.29
CA ASP A 6 -2.33 5.65 -5.45
C ASP A 6 -1.31 4.90 -4.56
N ALA A 7 -0.08 5.39 -4.49
CA ALA A 7 0.97 4.89 -3.61
C ALA A 7 0.59 5.04 -2.13
N GLY A 8 0.04 6.19 -1.72
CA GLY A 8 -0.43 6.37 -0.35
C GLY A 8 -1.54 5.39 0.03
N GLU A 9 -2.50 5.14 -0.85
CA GLU A 9 -3.58 4.16 -0.63
C GLU A 9 -3.05 2.73 -0.53
N ILE A 10 -2.12 2.33 -1.40
CA ILE A 10 -1.46 1.02 -1.34
C ILE A 10 -0.60 0.87 -0.09
N LEU A 11 0.12 1.91 0.33
CA LEU A 11 0.93 1.88 1.56
C LEU A 11 0.07 1.67 2.80
N LEU A 12 -1.08 2.34 2.89
CA LEU A 12 -2.04 2.14 3.97
C LEU A 12 -2.60 0.70 3.97
N PHE A 13 -2.89 0.13 2.80
CA PHE A 13 -3.33 -1.26 2.69
C PHE A 13 -2.24 -2.25 3.14
N ILE A 14 -0.98 -2.01 2.76
CA ILE A 14 0.16 -2.83 3.20
C ILE A 14 0.30 -2.77 4.72
N TYR A 15 0.21 -1.58 5.32
CA TYR A 15 0.27 -1.41 6.77
C TYR A 15 -0.86 -2.13 7.51
N GLN A 16 -2.07 -2.14 6.96
CA GLN A 16 -3.17 -2.92 7.52
C GLN A 16 -2.89 -4.41 7.53
N CYS A 17 -2.39 -4.95 6.41
CA CYS A 17 -2.03 -6.35 6.32
C CYS A 17 -0.89 -6.66 7.30
N TYR A 18 0.09 -5.77 7.44
CA TYR A 18 1.18 -5.90 8.41
C TYR A 18 0.67 -5.98 9.86
N ILE A 19 -0.26 -5.12 10.27
CA ILE A 19 -0.86 -5.17 11.62
C ILE A 19 -1.64 -6.47 11.86
N LYS A 20 -2.23 -7.04 10.80
CA LYS A 20 -3.04 -8.27 10.86
C LYS A 20 -2.25 -9.56 10.61
N ASP A 21 -0.93 -9.46 10.42
CA ASP A 21 -0.06 -10.58 10.01
C ASP A 21 -0.54 -11.28 8.72
N GLU A 22 -1.04 -10.50 7.77
CA GLU A 22 -1.49 -10.98 6.46
C GLU A 22 -0.44 -10.69 5.38
N SER A 23 -0.27 -11.63 4.45
CA SER A 23 0.60 -11.42 3.28
C SER A 23 -0.05 -10.50 2.24
N VAL A 24 0.79 -9.76 1.52
CA VAL A 24 0.40 -8.93 0.36
C VAL A 24 1.20 -9.37 -0.86
N ASN A 25 0.51 -9.62 -1.96
CA ASN A 25 1.08 -9.96 -3.26
C ASN A 25 0.29 -9.25 -4.38
N ALA A 26 0.75 -9.42 -5.62
CA ALA A 26 0.14 -8.79 -6.79
C ALA A 26 -1.34 -9.17 -6.99
N GLU A 27 -1.71 -10.43 -6.74
CA GLU A 27 -3.08 -10.92 -6.86
C GLU A 27 -4.00 -10.25 -5.83
N LYS A 28 -3.62 -10.24 -4.55
CA LYS A 28 -4.38 -9.57 -3.48
C LYS A 28 -4.58 -8.09 -3.76
N LEU A 29 -3.57 -7.40 -4.32
CA LEU A 29 -3.69 -5.99 -4.70
C LEU A 29 -4.69 -5.78 -5.84
N LEU A 30 -4.63 -6.60 -6.89
CA LEU A 30 -5.61 -6.54 -7.99
C LEU A 30 -7.02 -6.80 -7.49
N GLU A 31 -7.20 -7.82 -6.65
CA GLU A 31 -8.49 -8.20 -6.11
C GLU A 31 -9.07 -7.14 -5.19
N THR A 32 -8.25 -6.53 -4.34
CA THR A 32 -8.68 -5.53 -3.35
C THR A 32 -8.98 -4.19 -4.01
N THR A 33 -8.10 -3.73 -4.90
CA THR A 33 -8.23 -2.38 -5.49
C THR A 33 -9.18 -2.35 -6.67
N LYS A 34 -9.33 -3.47 -7.41
CA LYS A 34 -9.99 -3.52 -8.72
C LYS A 34 -9.41 -2.50 -9.72
N TRP A 35 -8.15 -2.10 -9.54
CA TRP A 35 -7.47 -1.17 -10.45
C TRP A 35 -6.80 -1.89 -11.61
N GLU A 36 -6.49 -1.14 -12.67
CA GLU A 36 -5.61 -1.61 -13.72
C GLU A 36 -4.21 -1.93 -13.15
N GLY A 37 -3.62 -3.07 -13.53
CA GLY A 37 -2.36 -3.49 -12.94
C GLY A 37 -1.21 -2.52 -13.15
N ASN A 38 -1.13 -1.87 -14.31
CA ASN A 38 -0.12 -0.83 -14.56
C ASN A 38 -0.19 0.35 -13.57
N ARG A 39 -1.39 0.64 -13.04
CA ARG A 39 -1.57 1.67 -12.00
C ARG A 39 -1.00 1.20 -10.66
N ILE A 40 -1.28 -0.04 -10.28
CA ILE A 40 -0.73 -0.68 -9.07
C ILE A 40 0.79 -0.80 -9.16
N ASP A 41 1.31 -1.25 -10.31
CA ASP A 41 2.74 -1.43 -10.55
C ASP A 41 3.53 -0.13 -10.37
N ARG A 42 3.05 0.97 -10.96
CA ARG A 42 3.66 2.30 -10.78
C ARG A 42 3.62 2.78 -9.32
N ALA A 43 2.55 2.48 -8.59
CA ALA A 43 2.43 2.86 -7.19
C ALA A 43 3.37 2.03 -6.30
N ILE A 44 3.47 0.71 -6.53
CA ILE A 44 4.44 -0.16 -5.85
C ILE A 44 5.88 0.30 -6.13
N LYS A 45 6.18 0.61 -7.40
CA LYS A 45 7.49 1.16 -7.78
C LYS A 45 7.78 2.46 -7.06
N TYR A 46 6.82 3.39 -7.01
CA TYR A 46 6.98 4.64 -6.25
C TYR A 46 7.29 4.39 -4.77
N LEU A 47 6.55 3.49 -4.12
CA LEU A 47 6.77 3.14 -2.71
C LEU A 47 8.14 2.53 -2.45
N LYS A 48 8.63 1.69 -3.38
CA LYS A 48 9.98 1.15 -3.33
C LYS A 48 11.02 2.26 -3.53
N ASP A 49 10.82 3.15 -4.50
CA ASP A 49 11.75 4.22 -4.85
C ASP A 49 11.92 5.24 -3.71
N ILE A 50 10.86 5.53 -2.96
CA ILE A 50 10.94 6.38 -1.74
C ILE A 50 11.41 5.60 -0.51
N GLY A 51 11.68 4.30 -0.63
CA GLY A 51 12.15 3.45 0.47
C GLY A 51 11.09 3.18 1.54
N ALA A 52 9.80 3.26 1.24
CA ALA A 52 8.73 2.98 2.19
C ALA A 52 8.47 1.47 2.36
N ILE A 53 8.75 0.68 1.33
CA ILE A 53 8.61 -0.78 1.33
C ILE A 53 9.89 -1.44 0.84
N ASP A 54 10.14 -2.65 1.33
CA ASP A 54 11.17 -3.52 0.78
C ASP A 54 10.51 -4.69 0.02
N ILE A 55 10.89 -4.85 -1.25
CA ILE A 55 10.34 -5.88 -2.15
C ILE A 55 11.44 -6.52 -2.99
N ILE A 56 11.27 -7.82 -3.25
CA ILE A 56 12.01 -8.53 -4.29
C ILE A 56 11.11 -8.68 -5.51
N LEU A 57 11.53 -8.15 -6.66
CA LEU A 57 10.84 -8.33 -7.92
C LEU A 57 11.15 -9.71 -8.49
N THR A 58 10.15 -10.40 -9.04
CA THR A 58 10.30 -11.70 -9.69
C THR A 58 9.87 -11.62 -11.16
N LEU A 59 10.16 -12.69 -11.92
CA LEU A 59 9.84 -12.76 -13.35
C LEU A 59 8.35 -13.00 -13.56
N GLY A 60 7.75 -12.26 -14.50
CA GLY A 60 6.34 -12.35 -14.86
C GLY A 60 5.47 -11.24 -14.26
N ASN A 61 4.20 -11.23 -14.65
CA ASN A 61 3.19 -10.32 -14.12
C ASN A 61 1.81 -10.99 -14.16
N ILE A 62 0.89 -10.51 -13.32
CA ILE A 62 -0.53 -10.83 -13.38
C ILE A 62 -1.31 -9.53 -13.58
N GLY A 63 -2.19 -9.48 -14.57
CA GLY A 63 -3.05 -8.30 -14.82
C GLY A 63 -2.29 -6.98 -15.06
N GLY A 64 -1.00 -7.03 -15.42
CA GLY A 64 -0.12 -5.86 -15.54
C GLY A 64 0.63 -5.44 -14.27
N VAL A 65 0.50 -6.19 -13.16
CA VAL A 65 1.29 -6.00 -11.94
C VAL A 65 2.47 -6.97 -11.94
N GLN A 66 3.70 -6.47 -11.90
CA GLN A 66 4.88 -7.34 -11.81
C GLN A 66 4.79 -8.20 -10.55
N TYR A 67 5.19 -9.48 -10.65
CA TYR A 67 5.25 -10.33 -9.46
C TYR A 67 6.33 -9.82 -8.50
N PHE A 68 6.02 -9.83 -7.21
CA PHE A 68 6.95 -9.42 -6.16
C PHE A 68 6.72 -10.20 -4.86
N ILE A 69 7.75 -10.24 -4.04
CA ILE A 69 7.71 -10.69 -2.65
C ILE A 69 7.88 -9.46 -1.76
N LEU A 70 6.85 -9.11 -1.00
CA LEU A 70 6.95 -8.07 0.02
C LEU A 70 7.76 -8.61 1.21
N LYS A 71 8.90 -7.98 1.49
CA LYS A 71 9.74 -8.30 2.66
C LYS A 71 9.23 -7.61 3.91
N GLY A 72 8.69 -6.40 3.76
CA GLY A 72 8.05 -5.68 4.83
C GLY A 72 7.98 -4.18 4.59
N LEU A 73 7.45 -3.47 5.57
CA LEU A 73 7.55 -2.03 5.68
C LEU A 73 8.90 -1.65 6.27
N THR A 74 9.52 -0.61 5.72
CA THR A 74 10.73 -0.05 6.33
C THR A 74 10.37 0.83 7.53
N PRO A 75 11.32 1.14 8.43
CA PRO A 75 11.10 2.14 9.48
C PRO A 75 10.65 3.50 8.91
N LEU A 76 11.16 3.87 7.72
CA LEU A 76 10.73 5.07 7.01
C LEU A 76 9.27 4.98 6.57
N GLY A 77 8.85 3.85 6.00
CA GLY A 77 7.46 3.62 5.60
C GLY A 77 6.50 3.75 6.78
N ILE A 78 6.83 3.12 7.91
CA ILE A 78 6.05 3.23 9.16
C ILE A 78 5.98 4.69 9.63
N ASN A 79 7.11 5.39 9.69
CA ASN A 79 7.13 6.79 10.10
C ASN A 79 6.31 7.69 9.15
N ILE A 80 6.35 7.45 7.83
CA ILE A 80 5.53 8.18 6.86
C ILE A 80 4.04 7.97 7.15
N ILE A 81 3.61 6.76 7.52
CA ILE A 81 2.21 6.46 7.85
C ILE A 81 1.81 7.10 9.18
N GLU A 82 2.61 6.90 10.22
CA GLU A 82 2.29 7.29 11.61
C GLU A 82 2.36 8.80 11.85
N ASN A 83 3.07 9.53 10.99
CA ASN A 83 3.14 10.98 11.03
C ASN A 83 2.26 11.62 9.92
N GLN A 84 1.12 12.19 10.32
CA GLN A 84 0.16 12.78 9.37
C GLN A 84 0.77 13.86 8.46
N HIS A 85 1.72 14.65 8.97
CA HIS A 85 2.39 15.68 8.17
C HIS A 85 3.28 15.06 7.10
N GLU A 86 4.04 14.02 7.47
CA GLU A 86 4.87 13.26 6.54
C GLU A 86 4.02 12.54 5.48
N PHE A 87 2.91 11.92 5.90
CA PHE A 87 1.98 11.28 4.99
C PHE A 87 1.45 12.25 3.93
N LYS A 88 0.95 13.42 4.38
CA LYS A 88 0.43 14.46 3.48
C LYS A 88 1.51 14.99 2.55
N ARG A 89 2.74 15.17 3.04
CA ARG A 89 3.87 15.63 2.22
C ARG A 89 4.19 14.65 1.09
N ASN A 90 4.16 13.35 1.37
CA ASN A 90 4.52 12.32 0.41
C ASN A 90 3.39 11.99 -0.60
N PHE A 91 2.13 12.07 -0.17
CA PHE A 91 1.01 11.55 -0.97
C PHE A 91 -0.06 12.60 -1.33
N GLY A 92 0.02 13.80 -0.77
CA GLY A 92 -0.87 14.92 -1.10
C GLY A 92 -2.25 14.85 -0.46
N PHE A 93 -2.51 13.91 0.45
CA PHE A 93 -3.76 13.80 1.20
C PHE A 93 -3.52 13.49 2.67
N THR A 94 -4.47 13.83 3.54
CA THR A 94 -4.40 13.57 4.98
C THR A 94 -5.05 12.23 5.31
N VAL A 95 -4.44 11.49 6.23
CA VAL A 95 -5.04 10.32 6.87
C VAL A 95 -5.17 10.59 8.36
N ASN A 96 -6.29 10.17 8.96
CA ASN A 96 -6.44 10.20 10.42
C ASN A 96 -6.39 8.76 10.94
N LEU A 97 -5.23 8.34 11.43
CA LEU A 97 -5.02 7.00 11.99
C LEU A 97 -5.90 6.71 13.23
N GLY A 98 -6.33 7.73 13.97
CA GLY A 98 -7.29 7.56 15.08
C GLY A 98 -8.73 7.29 14.62
N VAL A 99 -9.04 7.64 13.37
CA VAL A 99 -10.31 7.29 12.67
C VAL A 99 -10.10 6.09 11.74
N ILE A 100 -8.92 5.48 11.75
CA ILE A 100 -8.75 4.10 11.28
C ILE A 100 -9.35 3.14 12.34
N SER A 101 -10.58 3.40 12.76
CA SER A 101 -11.56 2.38 13.09
C SER A 101 -12.11 1.89 11.75
N PHE A 102 -11.66 0.75 11.27
CA PHE A 102 -12.10 0.20 9.99
C PHE A 102 -13.59 -0.15 10.02
N SER A 103 -14.45 0.72 9.50
CA SER A 103 -15.84 0.39 9.18
C SER A 103 -15.91 -0.40 7.87
N TRP A 104 -15.34 -1.61 7.85
CA TRP A 104 -15.63 -2.64 6.87
C TRP A 104 -15.78 -3.95 7.64
N GLY A 105 -17.01 -4.19 8.11
CA GLY A 105 -17.37 -5.29 9.00
C GLY A 105 -18.22 -4.92 10.22
N ALA A 106 -18.82 -3.73 10.29
CA ALA A 106 -19.97 -3.53 11.18
C ALA A 106 -21.21 -4.18 10.54
N SER A 107 -21.24 -5.50 10.52
CA SER A 107 -22.48 -6.27 10.61
C SER A 107 -22.13 -7.73 10.90
N GLN A 108 -22.20 -8.10 12.17
CA GLN A 108 -22.92 -9.28 12.59
C GLN A 108 -23.33 -9.11 14.06
N LYS A 109 -24.57 -9.53 14.32
CA LYS A 109 -25.46 -9.24 15.46
C LYS A 109 -24.86 -9.46 16.84
#